data_AF-B7LR82-F1
#
_entry.id   AF-B7LR82-F1
#
_cell.length_a   1.000
_cell.length_b   1.000
_cell.length_c   1.000
_cell.angle_alpha   90.00
_cell.angle_beta   90.00
_cell.angle_gamma   90.00
#
_symmetry.space_group_name_H-M   'P 1'
#
loop_
_entity.id
_entity.type
_entity.pdbx_description
1 polymer ?
#
loop_
_entity_poly.entity_id
_entity_poly.type
_entity_poly.pdbx_seq_one_letter_code
_entity_poly.pdbx_strand_id
1 'polypeptide(L)' 'MFPEYQELISRLKTDNPRFLSLFNKHHELDNEIARVEGRNGWGYSLDIVHLKKKKLQLKEELLRILQQESLKESTSEV' A
#
# COMPACT_ATOMS: atom_id res chain seq x y z
N MET A 1 1.88 -8.68 -1.68
CA MET A 1 2.53 -7.46 -1.16
C MET A 1 4.03 -7.54 -1.40
N PHE A 2 4.83 -6.49 -1.11
CA PHE A 2 6.29 -6.46 -1.27
C PHE A 2 7.02 -7.32 -0.21
N PRO A 3 7.55 -8.51 -0.54
CA PRO A 3 8.21 -9.38 0.44
C PRO A 3 9.59 -8.85 0.85
N GLU A 4 10.28 -8.14 -0.04
CA GLU A 4 11.62 -7.61 0.19
C GLU A 4 11.65 -6.49 1.25
N TYR A 5 10.52 -5.82 1.46
CA TYR A 5 10.40 -4.75 2.46
C TYR A 5 9.65 -5.20 3.71
N GLN A 6 9.44 -6.50 3.94
CA GLN A 6 8.53 -6.98 4.99
C GLN A 6 8.96 -6.56 6.41
N GLU A 7 10.27 -6.56 6.71
CA GLU A 7 10.81 -6.03 7.96
C GLU A 7 10.59 -4.52 8.08
N LEU A 8 10.93 -3.79 7.01
CA LEU A 8 10.81 -2.34 6.94
C LEU A 8 9.34 -1.87 7.08
N ILE A 9 8.41 -2.60 6.47
CA ILE A 9 6.96 -2.42 6.60
C ILE A 9 6.54 -2.61 8.07
N SER A 10 7.03 -3.65 8.74
CA SER A 10 6.66 -3.96 10.12
C SER A 10 7.18 -2.88 11.08
N ARG A 11 8.40 -2.38 10.85
CA ARG A 11 8.96 -1.26 11.61
C ARG A 11 8.19 0.04 11.36
N LEU A 12 7.95 0.40 10.10
CA LEU A 12 7.25 1.63 9.73
C LEU A 12 5.79 1.67 10.16
N LYS A 13 5.12 0.52 10.31
CA LYS A 13 3.79 0.48 10.91
C LYS A 13 3.76 1.03 12.33
N THR A 14 4.84 0.86 13.08
CA THR A 14 4.95 1.33 14.47
C THR A 14 5.61 2.71 14.54
N ASP A 15 6.65 2.92 13.74
CA ASP A 15 7.47 4.14 13.77
C ASP A 15 6.82 5.32 13.02
N ASN A 16 6.07 5.02 11.95
CA ASN A 16 5.51 6.02 11.06
C ASN A 16 3.96 5.95 11.02
N PRO A 17 3.25 6.82 11.76
CA PRO A 17 1.78 6.82 11.78
C PRO A 17 1.17 7.14 10.41
N ARG A 18 1.89 7.89 9.56
CA ARG A 18 1.45 8.16 8.18
C ARG A 18 1.49 6.89 7.34
N PHE A 19 2.54 6.06 7.49
CA PHE A 19 2.65 4.77 6.82
C PHE A 19 1.53 3.82 7.27
N LEU A 20 1.26 3.73 8.58
CA LEU A 20 0.16 2.92 9.11
C LEU A 20 -1.20 3.34 8.53
N SER A 21 -1.47 4.65 8.46
CA SER A 21 -2.71 5.16 7.87
C SER A 21 -2.85 4.80 6.39
N LEU A 22 -1.79 4.94 5.60
CA LEU A 22 -1.78 4.55 4.18
C LEU A 22 -1.95 3.03 4.01
N PHE A 23 -1.31 2.25 4.87
CA PHE A 23 -1.40 0.80 4.84
C PHE A 23 -2.82 0.31 5.13
N ASN A 24 -3.45 0.85 6.18
CA ASN A 24 -4.85 0.55 6.50
C ASN A 24 -5.79 0.95 5.37
N LYS A 25 -5.64 2.16 4.82
CA LYS A 25 -6.41 2.61 3.65
C LYS A 25 -6.27 1.67 2.47
N HIS A 26 -5.04 1.20 2.18
CA HIS A 26 -4.83 0.23 1.10
C HIS A 26 -5.58 -1.08 1.36
N HIS A 27 -5.55 -1.57 2.61
CA HIS A 27 -6.26 -2.79 3.01
C HIS A 27 -7.78 -2.66 2.92
N GLU A 28 -8.33 -1.53 3.37
CA GLU A 28 -9.76 -1.23 3.24
C GLU A 28 -10.18 -1.17 1.77
N LEU A 29 -9.36 -0.53 0.93
CA LEU A 29 -9.64 -0.40 -0.50
C LEU A 29 -9.54 -1.75 -1.21
N ASP A 30 -8.62 -2.63 -0.81
CA ASP A 30 -8.55 -4.01 -1.28
C ASP A 30 -9.79 -4.82 -0.93
N ASN A 31 -10.24 -4.73 0.32
CA ASN A 31 -11.49 -5.35 0.77
C ASN A 31 -12.71 -4.82 0.02
N GLU A 32 -12.76 -3.51 -0.22
CA GLU A 32 -13.83 -2.88 -0.99
C GLU A 32 -13.80 -3.34 -2.45
N ILE A 33 -12.63 -3.40 -3.08
CA ILE A 33 -12.46 -3.97 -4.42
C ILE A 33 -12.95 -5.41 -4.45
N ALA A 34 -12.56 -6.26 -3.49
CA ALA A 34 -12.99 -7.65 -3.42
C ALA A 34 -14.52 -7.78 -3.22
N ARG A 35 -15.12 -6.87 -2.43
CA ARG A 35 -16.57 -6.82 -2.22
C ARG A 35 -17.32 -6.42 -3.50
N VAL A 36 -16.79 -5.45 -4.25
CA VAL A 36 -17.42 -4.93 -5.47
C VAL A 36 -17.17 -5.85 -6.67
N GLU A 37 -15.98 -6.47 -6.78
CA GLU A 37 -15.68 -7.46 -7.84
C GLU A 37 -16.51 -8.74 -7.68
N GLY A 38 -16.93 -9.06 -6.44
CA GLY A 38 -17.79 -10.20 -6.13
C GLY A 38 -17.18 -11.54 -6.58
N ARG A 39 -17.91 -12.65 -6.39
CA ARG A 39 -17.46 -13.98 -6.83
C ARG A 39 -17.32 -14.13 -8.35
N ASN A 40 -17.94 -13.25 -9.12
CA ASN A 40 -18.07 -13.42 -10.55
C ASN A 40 -17.02 -12.64 -11.36
N GLY A 41 -16.22 -11.73 -10.77
CA GLY A 41 -15.09 -11.07 -11.44
C GLY A 41 -15.44 -10.26 -12.70
N TRP A 42 -16.73 -10.01 -12.94
CA TRP A 42 -17.28 -9.43 -14.17
C TRP A 42 -17.88 -8.04 -13.96
N GLY A 43 -17.68 -7.43 -12.80
CA GLY A 43 -18.00 -6.04 -12.57
C GLY A 43 -16.99 -5.15 -13.28
N TYR A 44 -17.05 -5.01 -14.61
CA TYR A 44 -16.36 -3.92 -15.30
C TYR A 44 -17.15 -2.61 -15.05
N SER A 45 -17.22 -2.22 -13.79
CA SER A 45 -17.84 -0.98 -13.35
C SER A 45 -16.76 0.09 -13.26
N LEU A 46 -17.07 1.30 -13.74
CA LEU A 46 -16.17 2.45 -13.64
C LEU A 46 -15.68 2.67 -12.20
N ASP A 47 -16.47 2.31 -11.20
CA ASP A 47 -16.08 2.29 -9.78
C ASP A 47 -14.87 1.40 -9.49
N ILE A 48 -14.82 0.17 -10.00
CA ILE A 48 -13.67 -0.73 -9.79
C ILE A 48 -12.42 -0.16 -10.47
N VAL A 49 -12.55 0.46 -11.64
CA VAL A 49 -11.43 1.13 -12.31
C VAL A 49 -10.87 2.27 -11.44
N HIS A 50 -11.75 3.09 -10.86
CA HIS A 50 -11.35 4.14 -9.93
C HIS A 50 -10.73 3.59 -8.65
N LEU A 51 -11.29 2.52 -8.09
CA LEU A 51 -10.77 1.86 -6.89
C LEU A 51 -9.38 1.26 -7.15
N LYS A 52 -9.21 0.51 -8.24
CA LYS A 52 -7.89 -0.05 -8.64
C LYS A 52 -6.86 1.07 -8.85
N LYS A 53 -7.26 2.19 -9.44
CA LYS A 53 -6.39 3.37 -9.59
C LYS A 53 -5.98 3.95 -8.22
N LYS A 54 -6.92 4.12 -7.29
CA LYS A 54 -6.61 4.55 -5.92
C LYS A 54 -5.70 3.58 -5.19
N LYS A 55 -5.92 2.26 -5.35
CA LYS A 55 -5.06 1.21 -4.78
C LYS A 55 -3.63 1.31 -5.31
N LEU A 56 -3.47 1.55 -6.61
CA LEU A 56 -2.16 1.77 -7.22
C LEU A 56 -1.47 3.00 -6.62
N GLN A 57 -2.16 4.13 -6.51
CA GLN A 57 -1.61 5.34 -5.91
C GLN A 57 -1.17 5.14 -4.44
N LEU A 58 -1.97 4.41 -3.65
CA LEU A 58 -1.60 4.07 -2.28
C LEU A 58 -0.35 3.16 -2.25
N LYS A 59 -0.25 2.21 -3.18
CA LYS A 59 0.94 1.36 -3.32
C LYS A 59 2.19 2.17 -3.69
N GLU A 60 2.06 3.16 -4.59
CA GLU A 60 3.15 4.06 -4.97
C GLU A 60 3.62 4.92 -3.79
N GLU A 61 2.70 5.51 -3.02
CA GLU A 61 3.04 6.28 -1.82
C GLU A 61 3.71 5.40 -0.75
N LEU A 62 3.20 4.19 -0.53
CA LEU A 62 3.83 3.22 0.38
C LEU A 62 5.26 2.89 -0.09
N LEU A 63 5.45 2.59 -1.38
CA LEU A 63 6.75 2.29 -1.95
C LEU A 63 7.72 3.47 -1.81
N ARG A 64 7.25 4.70 -2.01
CA ARG A 64 8.05 5.92 -1.86
C ARG A 64 8.58 6.07 -0.44
N ILE A 65 7.75 5.81 0.58
CA ILE A 65 8.17 5.83 1.98
C ILE A 65 9.21 4.72 2.23
N LEU A 66 8.96 3.50 1.74
CA LEU A 66 9.90 2.38 1.89
C LEU A 66 11.26 2.70 1.28
N GLN A 67 11.29 3.28 0.08
CA GLN A 67 12.53 3.68 -0.58
C GLN A 67 13.24 4.80 0.17
N GLN A 68 12.52 5.81 0.66
CA GLN A 68 13.12 6.90 1.44
C GLN A 68 13.77 6.40 2.74
N GLU A 69 13.10 5.48 3.43
CA GLU A 69 13.62 4.92 4.68
C GLU A 69 14.79 3.97 4.40
N SER A 70 14.70 3.14 3.36
CA SER A 70 15.83 2.32 2.90
C SER A 70 17.05 3.17 2.53
N LEU A 71 16.87 4.30 1.85
CA LEU A 71 17.96 5.23 1.51
C LEU A 71 18.55 5.91 2.74
N LYS A 72 17.72 6.30 3.72
CA LYS A 72 18.19 6.88 4.98
C LYS A 72 19.04 5.91 5.79
N GLU A 73 18.65 4.64 5.88
CA GLU A 73 19.45 3.64 6.58
C GLU A 73 20.82 3.47 5.90
N SER A 74 20.88 3.46 4.56
CA SER A 74 22.16 3.42 3.83
C SER A 74 23.03 4.68 3.96
N THR A 75 22.45 5.83 4.31
CA THR A 75 23.17 7.11 4.44
C THR A 75 23.61 7.41 5.87
N SER A 76 23.05 6.71 6.87
CA SER A 76 23.40 6.92 8.29
C SER A 76 24.57 6.06 8.76
N GLU A 77 25.16 5.26 7.87
CA GLU A 77 26.28 4.35 8.15
C GLU A 77 27.63 4.87 7.58
N VAL A 78 27.73 6.17 7.25
CA VAL A 78 28.97 6.85 6.78
C VAL A 78 29.44 7.97 7.68
#